data_AF-A0A485BSA5-F1
#
_entry.id   AF-A0A485BSA5-F1
#
_cell.length_a   1.000
_cell.length_b   1.000
_cell.length_c   1.000
_cell.angle_alpha   90.00
_cell.angle_beta   90.00
_cell.angle_gamma   90.00
#
_symmetry.space_group_name_H-M   'P 1'
#
loop_
_entity.id
_entity.type
_entity.pdbx_description
1 polymer ?
#
loop_
_entity_poly.entity_id
_entity_poly.type
_entity_poly.pdbx_seq_one_letter_code
_entity_poly.pdbx_strand_id
1 'polypeptide(L)'
;MCIYAAQKDEWQQSESAIGVPPSDISFNNGVCRHFFDDVTGENVYLIGVFDNSVSTLVHECAHATFYCCNDVGVTIDTGTANETYCYLLDRMFSAFLPYIKQD
;
A
#
# COMPACT_ATOMS: atom_id res chain seq x y z
N MET A 1 3.52 -9.70 1.46
CA MET A 1 2.07 -9.72 1.19
C MET A 1 1.54 -8.30 1.02
N CYS A 2 0.69 -8.03 0.04
CA CYS A 2 -0.03 -6.74 -0.07
C CYS A 2 -1.53 -6.95 0.16
N ILE A 3 -2.15 -6.06 0.94
CA ILE A 3 -3.58 -6.08 1.26
C ILE A 3 -4.19 -4.76 0.79
N TYR A 4 -5.32 -4.83 0.07
CA TYR A 4 -6.05 -3.66 -0.40
C TYR A 4 -7.41 -3.58 0.29
N ALA A 5 -7.75 -2.37 0.75
CA ALA A 5 -9.05 -2.04 1.34
C ALA A 5 -9.67 -0.86 0.58
N ALA A 6 -10.81 -1.10 -0.05
CA ALA A 6 -11.59 -0.07 -0.75
C ALA A 6 -12.48 0.73 0.22
N GLN A 7 -12.68 0.22 1.44
CA GLN A 7 -13.56 0.81 2.45
C GLN A 7 -12.89 0.86 3.82
N LYS A 8 -13.29 1.83 4.65
CA LYS A 8 -12.75 2.00 6.00
C LYS A 8 -13.04 0.79 6.91
N ASP A 9 -14.16 0.12 6.70
CA ASP A 9 -14.49 -1.11 7.45
C ASP A 9 -13.56 -2.27 7.06
N GLU A 10 -13.22 -2.41 5.77
CA GLU A 10 -12.26 -3.41 5.27
C GLU A 10 -10.84 -3.13 5.81
N TRP A 11 -10.47 -1.86 5.94
CA TRP A 11 -9.23 -1.43 6.57
C TRP A 11 -9.18 -1.86 8.04
N GLN A 12 -10.23 -1.57 8.82
CA GLN A 12 -10.29 -1.94 10.24
C GLN A 12 -10.26 -3.46 10.43
N GLN A 13 -10.93 -4.22 9.56
CA GLN A 13 -10.86 -5.69 9.56
C GLN A 13 -9.43 -6.18 9.27
N SER A 14 -8.73 -5.54 8.33
CA SER A 14 -7.34 -5.86 8.01
C SER A 14 -6.41 -5.59 9.19
N GLU A 15 -6.52 -4.42 9.83
CA GLU A 15 -5.74 -4.11 11.04
C GLU A 15 -6.00 -5.10 12.18
N SER A 16 -7.27 -5.47 12.39
CA SER A 16 -7.65 -6.48 13.37
C SER A 16 -7.08 -7.86 13.04
N ALA A 17 -7.02 -8.25 11.76
CA ALA A 17 -6.48 -9.53 11.33
C ALA A 17 -4.95 -9.59 11.45
N ILE A 18 -4.26 -8.46 11.23
CA ILE A 18 -2.82 -8.32 11.44
C ILE A 18 -2.50 -8.28 12.95
N GLY A 19 -3.46 -7.88 13.80
CA GLY A 19 -3.28 -7.80 15.24
C GLY A 19 -2.64 -6.49 15.71
N VAL A 20 -2.82 -5.40 14.95
CA VAL A 20 -2.30 -4.07 15.29
C VAL A 20 -3.39 -3.18 15.88
N PRO A 21 -3.03 -2.16 16.70
CA PRO A 21 -4.00 -1.18 17.17
C PRO A 21 -4.68 -0.45 16.00
N PRO A 22 -5.99 -0.15 16.12
CA PRO A 22 -6.72 0.53 15.07
C PRO A 22 -6.18 1.96 14.87
N SER A 23 -6.04 2.35 13.61
CA SER A 23 -5.67 3.71 13.24
C SER A 23 -6.90 4.62 13.19
N ASP A 24 -6.76 5.88 13.60
CA ASP A 24 -7.75 6.90 13.25
C ASP A 24 -7.53 7.34 11.81
N ILE A 25 -8.43 6.92 10.92
CA ILE A 25 -8.43 7.24 9.49
C ILE A 25 -9.67 8.05 9.09
N SER A 26 -10.35 8.69 10.04
CA SER A 26 -11.64 9.37 9.79
C SER A 26 -11.55 10.43 8.69
N PHE A 27 -10.43 11.12 8.56
CA PHE A 27 -10.22 12.20 7.59
C PHE A 27 -9.35 11.83 6.38
N ASN A 28 -8.92 10.57 6.29
CA ASN A 28 -8.10 10.10 5.18
C ASN A 28 -8.96 9.67 3.99
N ASN A 29 -8.50 10.06 2.80
CA ASN A 29 -8.99 9.55 1.52
C ASN A 29 -8.19 8.32 1.06
N GLY A 30 -6.93 8.22 1.46
CA GLY A 30 -6.06 7.07 1.29
C GLY A 30 -5.08 6.96 2.44
N VAL A 31 -4.60 5.74 2.70
CA VAL A 31 -3.58 5.43 3.71
C VAL A 31 -2.76 4.23 3.28
N CYS A 32 -1.45 4.31 3.42
CA CYS A 32 -0.55 3.17 3.31
C CYS A 32 0.20 2.92 4.62
N ARG A 33 0.21 1.66 5.08
CA ARG A 33 1.02 1.21 6.22
C ARG A 33 1.84 -0.02 5.86
N HIS A 34 2.98 -0.14 6.51
CA HIS A 34 3.89 -1.26 6.39
C HIS A 34 4.11 -1.90 7.77
N PHE A 35 4.15 -3.23 7.77
CA PHE A 35 4.37 -4.06 8.94
C PHE A 35 5.34 -5.18 8.57
N PHE A 36 6.12 -5.63 9.55
CA PHE A 36 6.96 -6.82 9.44
C PHE A 36 6.47 -7.86 10.43
N ASP A 37 6.17 -9.06 9.95
CA ASP A 37 5.82 -10.19 10.80
C ASP A 37 7.08 -10.96 11.20
N ASP A 38 7.52 -10.79 12.45
CA ASP A 38 8.70 -11.46 13.01
C ASP A 38 8.57 -12.99 13.07
N VAL A 39 7.35 -13.54 13.00
CA VAL A 39 7.10 -14.99 13.08
C VAL A 39 7.29 -15.64 11.71
N THR A 40 6.73 -15.06 10.66
CA THR A 40 6.82 -15.60 9.28
C THR A 40 8.01 -15.04 8.51
N GLY A 41 8.55 -13.89 8.92
CA GLY A 41 9.59 -13.15 8.21
C GLY A 41 9.06 -12.39 6.98
N GLU A 42 7.75 -12.16 6.89
CA GLU A 42 7.12 -11.51 5.74
C GLU A 42 6.82 -10.02 5.98
N ASN A 43 7.04 -9.21 4.94
CA ASN A 43 6.57 -7.82 4.89
C ASN A 43 5.10 -7.78 4.49
N VAL A 44 4.30 -6.99 5.22
CA VAL A 44 2.88 -6.74 4.94
C VAL A 44 2.68 -5.26 4.60
N TYR A 45 2.15 -4.99 3.42
CA TYR A 45 1.80 -3.64 2.98
C TYR A 45 0.27 -3.53 2.92
N LEU A 46 -0.30 -2.69 3.77
CA LEU A 46 -1.74 -2.42 3.81
C LEU A 46 -2.01 -1.09 3.10
N ILE A 47 -2.82 -1.13 2.04
CA ILE A 47 -3.17 0.01 1.19
C ILE A 47 -4.68 0.23 1.29
N GLY A 48 -5.08 1.41 1.74
CA GLY A 48 -6.47 1.85 1.81
C GLY A 48 -6.73 3.00 0.83
N VAL A 49 -7.78 2.89 0.04
CA VAL A 49 -8.27 3.96 -0.86
C VAL A 49 -9.78 4.05 -0.68
N PHE A 50 -10.25 5.16 -0.12
CA PHE A 50 -11.62 5.31 0.39
C PHE A 50 -12.46 6.31 -0.40
N ASP A 51 -11.86 7.01 -1.37
CA ASP A 51 -12.50 8.03 -2.20
C ASP A 51 -12.74 7.57 -3.65
N ASN A 52 -12.44 6.31 -3.97
CA ASN A 52 -12.48 5.74 -5.32
C ASN A 52 -11.66 6.53 -6.36
N SER A 53 -10.66 7.31 -5.93
CA SER A 53 -9.82 8.10 -6.81
C SER A 53 -8.63 7.30 -7.31
N VAL A 54 -8.49 7.21 -8.63
CA VAL A 54 -7.30 6.61 -9.28
C VAL A 54 -6.03 7.35 -8.86
N SER A 55 -6.11 8.67 -8.64
CA SER A 55 -4.98 9.47 -8.17
C SER A 55 -4.57 9.10 -6.74
N THR A 56 -5.53 8.78 -5.88
CA THR A 56 -5.27 8.35 -4.51
C THR A 56 -4.67 6.94 -4.52
N LEU A 57 -5.16 6.05 -5.38
CA LEU A 57 -4.59 4.71 -5.55
C LEU A 57 -3.12 4.75 -5.97
N VAL A 58 -2.77 5.50 -7.01
CA VAL A 58 -1.37 5.56 -7.46
C VAL A 58 -0.46 6.18 -6.39
N HIS A 59 -0.97 7.12 -5.60
CA HIS A 59 -0.25 7.73 -4.48
C HIS A 59 0.06 6.70 -3.37
N GLU A 60 -0.93 5.93 -2.93
CA GLU A 60 -0.70 4.94 -1.87
C GLU A 60 0.13 3.73 -2.37
N CYS A 61 0.00 3.35 -3.65
CA CYS A 61 0.90 2.36 -4.27
C CYS A 61 2.35 2.85 -4.31
N ALA A 62 2.59 4.15 -4.48
CA ALA A 62 3.94 4.72 -4.42
C ALA A 62 4.55 4.54 -3.03
N HIS A 63 3.79 4.83 -1.97
CA HIS A 63 4.22 4.59 -0.59
C HIS A 63 4.57 3.11 -0.34
N ALA A 64 3.70 2.18 -0.75
CA ALA A 64 3.97 0.75 -0.64
C ALA A 64 5.25 0.33 -1.40
N THR A 65 5.46 0.90 -2.58
CA THR A 65 6.67 0.64 -3.38
C THR A 65 7.93 1.17 -2.70
N PHE A 66 7.87 2.33 -2.05
CA PHE A 66 8.98 2.86 -1.26
C PHE A 66 9.39 1.91 -0.13
N TYR A 67 8.40 1.40 0.62
CA TYR A 67 8.67 0.38 1.65
C TYR A 67 9.29 -0.88 1.03
N CYS A 68 8.72 -1.38 -0.06
CA CYS A 68 9.21 -2.58 -0.73
C CYS A 68 10.65 -2.46 -1.23
N CYS A 69 11.03 -1.32 -1.82
CA CYS A 69 12.41 -1.07 -2.20
C CYS A 69 13.35 -1.01 -0.98
N ASN A 70 12.93 -0.31 0.07
CA ASN A 70 13.71 -0.19 1.30
C ASN A 70 13.94 -1.56 1.97
N ASP A 71 12.93 -2.42 2.01
CA ASP A 71 12.99 -3.74 2.66
C ASP A 71 14.03 -4.68 2.02
N VAL A 72 14.38 -4.45 0.75
CA VAL A 72 15.41 -5.22 0.03
C VAL A 72 16.70 -4.42 -0.19
N GLY A 73 16.85 -3.25 0.44
CA GLY A 73 18.05 -2.43 0.37
C GLY A 73 18.23 -1.67 -0.95
N VAL A 74 17.16 -1.48 -1.72
CA VAL A 74 17.18 -0.66 -2.94
C VAL A 74 16.90 0.80 -2.56
N THR A 75 17.94 1.62 -2.61
CA THR A 75 17.81 3.08 -2.44
C THR A 75 17.22 3.68 -3.70
N ILE A 76 16.07 4.35 -3.58
CA ILE A 76 15.46 5.08 -4.69
C ILE A 76 16.19 6.41 -4.83
N ASP A 77 16.92 6.52 -5.92
CA ASP A 77 17.66 7.72 -6.31
C ASP A 77 17.37 8.03 -7.77
N THR A 78 17.22 9.32 -8.07
CA THR A 78 16.82 9.82 -9.40
C THR A 78 17.88 9.56 -10.47
N GLY A 79 19.12 9.28 -10.07
CA GLY A 79 20.24 8.97 -10.97
C GLY A 79 20.53 7.48 -11.22
N THR A 80 19.87 6.55 -10.52
CA THR A 80 20.30 5.13 -10.52
C THR A 80 19.16 4.11 -10.53
N ALA A 81 18.23 4.15 -9.56
CA ALA A 81 17.24 3.09 -9.31
C ALA A 81 15.79 3.54 -9.53
N ASN A 82 15.56 4.54 -10.37
CA ASN A 82 14.22 5.06 -10.68
C ASN A 82 13.36 4.04 -11.45
N GLU A 83 13.93 3.25 -12.35
CA GLU A 83 13.20 2.25 -13.16
C GLU A 83 12.62 1.12 -12.31
N THR A 84 13.36 0.63 -11.30
CA THR A 84 12.85 -0.41 -10.38
C THR A 84 11.60 0.08 -9.65
N TYR A 85 11.63 1.32 -9.14
CA TYR A 85 10.46 1.95 -8.54
C TYR A 85 9.32 2.07 -9.55
N CYS A 86 9.58 2.58 -10.76
CA CYS A 86 8.56 2.75 -11.79
C CYS A 86 7.87 1.42 -12.15
N TYR A 87 8.63 0.34 -12.31
CA TYR A 87 8.06 -0.97 -12.62
C TYR A 87 7.26 -1.55 -11.45
N LEU A 88 7.75 -1.42 -10.21
CA LEU A 88 7.00 -1.91 -9.05
C LEU A 88 5.70 -1.13 -8.83
N LEU A 89 5.75 0.20 -8.97
CA LEU A 89 4.57 1.07 -8.92
C LEU A 89 3.54 0.66 -9.98
N ASP A 90 3.97 0.51 -11.24
CA ASP A 90 3.11 0.06 -12.34
C ASP A 90 2.41 -1.27 -12.01
N ARG A 91 3.17 -2.24 -11.47
CA ARG A 91 2.61 -3.55 -11.14
C ARG A 91 1.64 -3.52 -9.97
N MET A 92 1.97 -2.81 -8.89
CA MET A 92 1.06 -2.67 -7.76
C MET A 92 -0.22 -1.93 -8.17
N PHE A 93 -0.06 -0.79 -8.85
CA PHE A 93 -1.19 -0.01 -9.35
C PHE A 93 -2.09 -0.83 -10.27
N SER A 94 -1.52 -1.50 -11.27
CA SER A 94 -2.27 -2.32 -12.22
C SER A 94 -2.98 -3.49 -11.56
N ALA A 95 -2.40 -4.07 -10.49
CA ALA A 95 -3.04 -5.13 -9.73
C ALA A 95 -4.26 -4.63 -8.94
N PHE A 96 -4.21 -3.39 -8.44
CA PHE A 96 -5.28 -2.83 -7.60
C PHE A 96 -6.33 -2.01 -8.37
N LEU A 97 -5.99 -1.49 -9.54
CA LEU A 97 -6.88 -0.70 -10.38
C LEU A 97 -8.25 -1.36 -10.63
N PRO A 98 -8.35 -2.68 -10.89
CA PRO A 98 -9.65 -3.35 -11.10
C PRO A 98 -10.57 -3.33 -9.87
N TYR A 99 -10.04 -3.10 -8.66
CA TYR A 99 -10.83 -3.05 -7.42
C TYR A 99 -11.31 -1.64 -7.09
N ILE A 100 -10.89 -0.62 -7.84
CA ILE A 100 -11.50 0.70 -7.75
C ILE A 100 -12.87 0.65 -8.41
N LYS A 101 -13.93 0.98 -7.67
CA LYS A 101 -15.26 1.08 -8.27
C LYS A 101 -15.31 2.37 -9.07
N GLN A 102 -15.24 2.25 -10.39
CA GLN A 102 -15.58 3.33 -11.31
C GLN A 102 -17.09 3.28 -11.51
N ASP A 103 -17.79 4.34 -11.10
CA ASP A 103 -19.18 4.57 -11.50
C ASP A 103 -19.28 4.86 -13.00
#